data_AF-A0A5D0QHC7-F1
#
_entry.id   AF-A0A5D0QHC7-F1
#
_cell.length_a   1.000
_cell.length_b   1.000
_cell.length_c   1.000
_cell.angle_alpha   90.00
_cell.angle_beta   90.00
_cell.angle_gamma   90.00
#
_symmetry.space_group_name_H-M   'P 1'
#
loop_
_entity.id
_entity.type
_entity.pdbx_description
1 polymer ?
#
loop_
_entity_poly.entity_id
_entity_poly.type
_entity_poly.pdbx_seq_one_letter_code
_entity_poly.pdbx_strand_id
1 'polypeptide(L)'
;MRVSLISVSPTSNTTALIIDPPQTKYLQGGFFHALGARCDSVAEGDGVVTYLAYPFDHEGTVSMVAMAIEPAPIHFRTIREVFDALPPLPGFRAEIIGGNLLVSPSGTPEHFLIGGELHHALHRLCKERGWHGTYGPYVCIDGPRDAVQPDYVMWEPGCRRWGDELLSSGVLMTAEVISPSSVRTDRADKLRLYALGRVALYLLIDPITESPSVTVHSDLEDGRYRAISTVPMGKPLYLPSPIDFELDTSIFMV
;
A
#
# COMPACT_ATOMS: atom_id res chain seq x y z
N MET A 1 -13.69 8.97 8.47
CA MET A 1 -12.93 9.27 9.70
C MET A 1 -11.81 10.21 9.31
N ARG A 2 -11.77 11.44 9.82
CA ARG A 2 -10.66 12.38 9.56
C ARG A 2 -9.72 12.26 10.75
N VAL A 3 -8.50 11.80 10.50
CA VAL A 3 -7.44 11.69 11.51
C VAL A 3 -6.31 12.55 11.01
N SER A 4 -5.96 13.58 11.78
CA SER A 4 -4.85 14.47 11.47
C SER A 4 -3.70 14.13 12.41
N LEU A 5 -2.60 13.60 11.86
CA LEU A 5 -1.35 13.39 12.57
C LEU A 5 -0.56 14.70 12.55
N ILE A 6 -0.16 15.23 13.71
CA ILE A 6 0.34 16.62 13.77
C ILE A 6 1.83 16.73 14.05
N SER A 7 2.46 15.76 14.71
CA SER A 7 3.92 15.78 14.89
C SER A 7 4.43 14.47 15.50
N VAL A 8 5.62 14.06 15.07
CA VAL A 8 6.50 13.15 15.80
C VAL A 8 7.77 13.94 16.13
N SER A 9 7.99 14.25 17.40
CA SER A 9 9.23 14.88 17.84
C SER A 9 10.36 13.85 17.85
N PRO A 10 11.48 14.07 17.13
CA PRO A 10 12.60 13.13 17.11
C PRO A 10 13.30 12.97 18.47
N THR A 11 13.09 13.90 19.40
CA THR A 11 13.83 13.97 20.67
C THR A 11 13.03 13.48 21.87
N SER A 12 11.71 13.26 21.76
CA SER A 12 10.85 12.95 22.93
C SER A 12 9.92 11.75 22.78
N ASN A 13 9.93 11.03 21.64
CA ASN A 13 9.05 9.88 21.40
C ASN A 13 7.55 10.15 21.62
N THR A 14 7.14 11.43 21.53
CA THR A 14 5.76 11.85 21.77
C THR A 14 5.01 11.95 20.45
N THR A 15 3.83 11.32 20.38
CA THR A 15 2.90 11.43 19.24
C THR A 15 1.61 12.09 19.71
N ALA A 16 1.17 13.15 19.02
CA ALA A 16 -0.12 13.80 19.27
C ALA A 16 -1.09 13.52 18.12
N LEU A 17 -2.30 13.08 18.45
CA LEU A 17 -3.42 12.89 17.51
C LEU A 17 -4.51 13.95 17.77
N ILE A 18 -5.10 14.52 16.70
CA ILE A 18 -6.38 15.24 16.78
C ILE A 18 -7.46 14.44 16.05
N ILE A 19 -8.63 14.32 16.69
CA ILE A 19 -9.76 13.50 16.23
C ILE A 19 -11.04 14.34 16.28
N ASP A 20 -11.65 14.57 15.12
CA ASP A 20 -12.85 15.42 15.01
C ASP A 20 -14.11 14.76 15.66
N PRO A 21 -14.96 15.52 16.35
CA PRO A 21 -16.28 15.05 16.80
C PRO A 21 -17.19 14.58 15.64
N PRO A 22 -18.11 13.61 15.85
CA PRO A 22 -18.51 12.98 17.11
C PRO A 22 -17.69 11.71 17.44
N GLN A 23 -16.58 11.50 16.75
CA GLN A 23 -15.87 10.21 16.72
C GLN A 23 -15.03 9.95 17.99
N THR A 24 -14.88 10.94 18.87
CA THR A 24 -14.23 10.83 20.18
C THR A 24 -14.86 9.77 21.10
N LYS A 25 -16.15 9.43 20.91
CA LYS A 25 -16.83 8.39 21.72
C LYS A 25 -16.42 6.95 21.38
N TYR A 26 -15.81 6.71 20.22
CA TYR A 26 -15.41 5.36 19.79
C TYR A 26 -13.99 4.97 20.24
N LEU A 27 -13.29 5.87 20.92
CA LEU A 27 -11.92 5.67 21.39
C LEU A 27 -11.90 5.55 22.92
N GLN A 28 -12.44 4.45 23.42
CA GLN A 28 -12.25 4.07 24.82
C GLN A 28 -11.33 2.86 24.92
N GLY A 29 -10.28 3.02 25.75
CA GLY A 29 -9.47 1.96 26.35
C GLY A 29 -8.57 1.14 25.41
N GLY A 30 -9.14 0.52 24.37
CA GLY A 30 -8.45 -0.49 23.57
C GLY A 30 -7.44 0.06 22.55
N PHE A 31 -7.72 1.22 21.95
CA PHE A 31 -6.88 1.81 20.90
C PHE A 31 -5.49 2.24 21.42
N PHE A 32 -5.43 2.79 22.63
CA PHE A 32 -4.18 3.24 23.25
C PHE A 32 -3.35 2.10 23.84
N HIS A 33 -4.00 1.01 24.27
CA HIS A 33 -3.31 -0.18 24.77
C HIS A 33 -2.56 -0.92 23.65
N ALA A 34 -3.06 -0.89 22.42
CA ALA A 34 -2.37 -1.44 21.24
C ALA A 34 -1.09 -0.66 20.87
N LEU A 35 -0.98 0.59 21.32
CA LEU A 35 0.16 1.48 21.07
C LEU A 35 1.12 1.60 22.27
N GLY A 36 0.86 0.89 23.38
CA GLY A 36 1.71 0.93 24.58
C GLY A 36 1.69 2.26 25.35
N ALA A 37 0.63 3.07 25.19
CA ALA A 37 0.52 4.41 25.78
C ALA A 37 -0.59 4.52 26.85
N ARG A 38 -0.42 5.42 27.82
CA ARG A 38 -1.46 5.80 28.80
C ARG A 38 -1.95 7.23 28.54
N CYS A 39 -3.25 7.47 28.71
CA CYS A 39 -3.87 8.78 28.53
C CYS A 39 -4.10 9.43 29.91
N ASP A 40 -3.31 10.47 30.25
CA ASP A 40 -3.39 11.08 31.59
C ASP A 40 -4.12 12.45 31.63
N SER A 41 -4.40 13.08 30.48
CA SER A 41 -5.29 14.26 30.45
C SER A 41 -5.99 14.47 29.11
N VAL A 42 -7.20 15.03 29.17
CA VAL A 42 -8.01 15.47 28.03
C VAL A 42 -8.24 16.96 28.23
N ALA A 43 -7.73 17.80 27.34
CA ALA A 43 -8.11 19.20 27.28
C ALA A 43 -9.25 19.34 26.27
N GLU A 44 -10.44 19.73 26.73
CA GLU A 44 -11.57 20.08 25.87
C GLU A 44 -11.56 21.59 25.61
N GLY A 45 -11.25 21.98 24.38
CA GLY A 45 -11.40 23.34 23.88
C GLY A 45 -11.68 23.32 22.39
N ASP A 46 -12.72 24.05 21.95
CA ASP A 46 -13.15 24.32 20.56
C ASP A 46 -12.81 23.26 19.49
N GLY A 47 -13.03 21.98 19.82
CA GLY A 47 -12.99 20.87 18.86
C GLY A 47 -11.65 20.17 18.67
N VAL A 48 -10.62 20.47 19.48
CA VAL A 48 -9.31 19.81 19.42
C VAL A 48 -9.04 19.03 20.71
N VAL A 49 -8.89 17.71 20.59
CA VAL A 49 -8.36 16.86 21.67
C VAL A 49 -6.90 16.57 21.35
N THR A 50 -5.97 16.97 22.23
CA THR A 50 -4.54 16.63 22.14
C THR A 50 -4.22 15.51 23.12
N TYR A 51 -3.69 14.40 22.61
CA TYR A 51 -3.17 13.31 23.44
C TYR A 51 -1.65 13.47 23.61
N LEU A 52 -1.16 13.39 24.84
CA LEU A 52 0.27 13.29 25.17
C LEU A 52 0.52 11.88 25.72
N ALA A 53 1.47 11.15 25.13
CA ALA A 53 1.92 9.84 25.60
C ALA A 53 3.42 9.88 25.95
N TYR A 54 3.80 9.28 27.08
CA TYR A 54 5.18 9.22 27.58
C TYR A 54 5.59 7.77 27.90
N PRO A 55 6.87 7.38 27.71
CA PRO A 55 7.43 6.18 28.32
C PRO A 55 7.68 6.39 29.83
N PHE A 56 7.56 5.32 30.62
CA PHE A 56 7.83 5.33 32.07
C PHE A 56 9.34 5.31 32.36
N ASP A 57 9.79 6.23 33.23
CA ASP A 57 11.09 6.13 33.90
C ASP A 57 10.84 5.98 35.42
N HIS A 58 11.58 5.08 36.07
CA HIS A 58 11.30 4.53 37.40
C HIS A 58 11.48 5.46 38.63
N GLU A 59 11.72 6.77 38.47
CA GLU A 59 12.13 7.66 39.59
C GLU A 59 11.27 8.91 39.84
N GLY A 60 9.98 8.85 39.52
CA GLY A 60 8.95 9.45 40.38
C GLY A 60 8.90 10.98 40.57
N THR A 61 9.59 11.82 39.79
CA THR A 61 9.26 13.28 39.74
C THR A 61 9.55 13.89 38.36
N VAL A 62 8.53 14.38 37.67
CA VAL A 62 8.68 15.18 36.43
C VAL A 62 8.15 16.58 36.70
N SER A 63 9.00 17.61 36.59
CA SER A 63 8.54 19.00 36.51
C SER A 63 8.02 19.28 35.09
N MET A 64 6.73 19.59 34.97
CA MET A 64 6.13 20.01 33.71
C MET A 64 6.57 21.45 33.36
N VAL A 65 7.21 21.60 32.21
CA VAL A 65 7.18 22.86 31.46
C VAL A 65 6.29 22.61 30.24
N ALA A 66 5.02 22.95 30.35
CA ALA A 66 4.10 22.94 29.21
C ALA A 66 4.38 24.18 28.36
N MET A 67 5.22 24.04 27.33
CA MET A 67 5.24 24.99 26.23
C MET A 67 4.10 24.61 25.29
N ALA A 68 3.06 25.44 25.24
CA ALA A 68 2.09 25.42 24.15
C ALA A 68 2.82 25.87 22.88
N ILE A 69 3.49 24.93 22.21
CA ILE A 69 3.80 25.10 20.79
C ILE A 69 2.47 24.81 20.11
N GLU A 70 1.74 25.83 19.69
CA GLU A 70 0.68 25.58 18.71
C GLU A 70 1.39 25.15 17.42
N PRO A 71 1.36 23.86 17.03
CA PRO A 71 1.90 23.49 15.74
C PRO A 71 1.04 24.22 14.71
N ALA A 72 1.67 25.06 13.89
CA ALA A 72 0.97 25.67 12.77
C ALA A 72 0.24 24.55 12.01
N PRO A 73 -1.07 24.69 11.75
CA PRO A 73 -1.85 23.59 11.19
C PRO A 73 -1.22 23.14 9.87
N ILE A 74 -0.74 21.89 9.85
CA ILE A 74 -0.20 21.27 8.63
C ILE A 74 -1.39 21.08 7.69
N HIS A 75 -1.49 21.95 6.69
CA HIS A 75 -2.53 21.89 5.68
C HIS A 75 -2.03 21.06 4.50
N PHE A 76 -2.48 19.81 4.43
CA PHE A 76 -2.33 19.02 3.22
C PHE A 76 -3.32 19.50 2.15
N ARG A 77 -2.80 19.76 0.96
CA ARG A 77 -3.56 20.18 -0.23
C ARG A 77 -3.96 18.99 -1.09
N THR A 78 -3.24 17.88 -0.99
CA THR A 78 -3.49 16.67 -1.79
C THR A 78 -3.37 15.42 -0.93
N ILE A 79 -4.02 14.33 -1.36
CA ILE A 79 -3.86 13.01 -0.74
C ILE A 79 -2.42 12.50 -0.85
N ARG A 80 -1.69 12.89 -1.91
CA ARG A 80 -0.26 12.59 -2.06
C ARG A 80 0.57 13.18 -0.92
N GLU A 81 0.34 14.45 -0.58
CA GLU A 81 1.04 15.09 0.55
C GLU A 81 0.69 14.41 1.88
N VAL A 82 -0.54 13.89 2.05
CA VAL A 82 -0.92 13.09 3.23
C VAL A 82 -0.13 11.78 3.27
N PHE A 83 -0.09 11.05 2.16
CA PHE A 83 0.65 9.79 2.05
C PHE A 83 2.14 9.99 2.34
N ASP A 84 2.75 11.03 1.77
CA ASP A 84 4.17 11.35 1.98
C ASP A 84 4.53 11.62 3.44
N ALA A 85 3.56 12.12 4.21
CA ALA A 85 3.72 12.44 5.63
C ALA A 85 3.38 11.27 6.57
N LEU A 86 2.94 10.12 6.06
CA LEU A 86 2.61 8.98 6.90
C LEU A 86 3.87 8.42 7.59
N PRO A 87 3.81 8.16 8.91
CA PRO A 87 4.85 7.40 9.58
C PRO A 87 4.80 5.93 9.11
N PRO A 88 5.83 5.13 9.39
CA PRO A 88 5.75 3.69 9.22
C PRO A 88 4.50 3.12 9.90
N LEU A 89 3.79 2.22 9.22
CA LEU A 89 2.59 1.56 9.73
C LEU A 89 2.84 0.05 9.87
N PRO A 90 3.44 -0.42 10.99
CA PRO A 90 3.74 -1.85 11.16
C PRO A 90 2.47 -2.71 11.01
N GLY A 91 2.53 -3.72 10.15
CA GLY A 91 1.42 -4.64 9.90
C GLY A 91 0.33 -4.10 8.96
N PHE A 92 0.47 -2.86 8.47
CA PHE A 92 -0.44 -2.25 7.52
C PHE A 92 0.29 -1.75 6.29
N ARG A 93 -0.47 -1.62 5.22
CA ARG A 93 -0.08 -1.04 3.95
C ARG A 93 -0.97 0.16 3.68
N ALA A 94 -0.36 1.26 3.24
CA ALA A 94 -1.10 2.42 2.76
C ALA A 94 -0.95 2.49 1.24
N GLU A 95 -2.01 2.78 0.52
CA GLU A 95 -1.99 3.01 -0.93
C GLU A 95 -2.89 4.19 -1.27
N ILE A 96 -2.61 4.88 -2.36
CA ILE A 96 -3.54 5.82 -2.99
C ILE A 96 -4.12 5.11 -4.20
N ILE A 97 -5.44 4.95 -4.25
CA ILE A 97 -6.13 4.28 -5.36
C ILE A 97 -7.32 5.14 -5.81
N GLY A 98 -7.25 5.63 -7.05
CA GLY A 98 -8.23 6.55 -7.60
C GLY A 98 -8.34 7.84 -6.78
N GLY A 99 -7.21 8.34 -6.27
CA GLY A 99 -7.15 9.52 -5.41
C GLY A 99 -7.67 9.32 -3.98
N ASN A 100 -7.92 8.08 -3.54
CA ASN A 100 -8.32 7.77 -2.17
C ASN A 100 -7.19 7.09 -1.41
N LEU A 101 -6.92 7.54 -0.18
CA LEU A 101 -5.99 6.85 0.72
C LEU A 101 -6.67 5.62 1.32
N LEU A 102 -6.19 4.44 0.97
CA LEU A 102 -6.59 3.16 1.52
C LEU A 102 -5.51 2.67 2.49
N VAL A 103 -5.92 2.18 3.66
CA VAL A 103 -5.03 1.48 4.58
C VAL A 103 -5.61 0.11 4.85
N SER A 104 -4.85 -0.93 4.57
CA SER A 104 -5.25 -2.33 4.74
C SER A 104 -4.21 -3.11 5.54
N PRO A 105 -4.58 -4.23 6.18
CA PRO A 105 -3.61 -5.16 6.72
C PRO A 105 -2.63 -5.61 5.64
N SER A 106 -1.40 -5.95 6.04
CA SER A 106 -0.48 -6.68 5.17
C SER A 106 -1.05 -8.04 4.77
N GLY A 107 -0.55 -8.59 3.65
CA GLY A 107 -0.98 -9.89 3.13
C GLY A 107 -0.88 -11.04 4.14
N THR A 108 -1.68 -12.09 3.93
CA THR A 108 -1.60 -13.33 4.74
C THR A 108 -0.36 -14.15 4.34
N PRO A 109 0.05 -15.16 5.14
CA PRO A 109 1.12 -16.07 4.74
C PRO A 109 0.89 -16.71 3.37
N GLU A 110 -0.32 -17.17 3.07
CA GLU A 110 -0.70 -17.79 1.80
C GLU A 110 -0.54 -16.80 0.64
N HIS A 111 -0.96 -15.54 0.85
CA HIS A 111 -0.80 -14.47 -0.11
C HIS A 111 0.69 -14.18 -0.40
N PHE A 112 1.54 -14.16 0.62
CA PHE A 112 2.99 -14.00 0.43
C PHE A 112 3.64 -15.21 -0.26
N LEU A 113 3.18 -16.43 0.02
CA LEU A 113 3.67 -17.64 -0.65
C LEU A 113 3.38 -17.59 -2.15
N ILE A 114 2.16 -17.23 -2.56
CA ILE A 114 1.78 -17.06 -3.98
C ILE A 114 2.69 -16.04 -4.67
N GLY A 115 2.91 -14.88 -4.05
CA GLY A 115 3.84 -13.86 -4.57
C GLY A 115 5.29 -14.35 -4.67
N GLY A 116 5.73 -15.17 -3.71
CA GLY A 116 7.04 -15.82 -3.72
C GLY A 116 7.20 -16.83 -4.87
N GLU A 117 6.19 -17.65 -5.13
CA GLU A 117 6.20 -18.60 -6.25
C GLU A 117 6.24 -17.87 -7.60
N LEU A 118 5.48 -16.77 -7.75
CA LEU A 118 5.58 -15.91 -8.92
C LEU A 118 7.00 -15.33 -9.08
N HIS A 119 7.61 -14.87 -7.99
CA HIS A 119 9.00 -14.39 -8.02
C HIS A 119 9.95 -15.48 -8.51
N HIS A 120 9.87 -16.71 -7.96
CA HIS A 120 10.73 -17.82 -8.36
C HIS A 120 10.57 -18.17 -9.85
N ALA A 121 9.33 -18.25 -10.34
CA ALA A 121 9.04 -18.57 -11.73
C ALA A 121 9.65 -17.54 -12.71
N LEU A 122 9.63 -16.25 -12.35
CA LEU A 122 10.07 -15.16 -13.23
C LEU A 122 11.52 -14.72 -12.97
N HIS A 123 12.15 -15.14 -11.86
CA HIS A 123 13.48 -14.68 -11.47
C HIS A 123 14.53 -14.98 -12.54
N ARG A 124 14.51 -16.21 -13.08
CA ARG A 124 15.46 -16.62 -14.12
C ARG A 124 15.32 -15.77 -15.38
N LEU A 125 14.08 -15.52 -15.83
CA LEU A 125 13.81 -14.65 -16.96
C LEU A 125 14.34 -13.24 -16.72
N CYS A 126 14.09 -12.67 -15.54
CA CYS A 126 14.60 -11.35 -15.17
C CYS A 126 16.13 -11.29 -15.29
N LYS A 127 16.83 -12.31 -14.77
CA LYS A 127 18.31 -12.39 -14.85
C LYS A 127 18.81 -12.48 -16.29
N GLU A 128 18.15 -13.30 -17.13
CA GLU A 128 18.53 -13.49 -18.54
C GLU A 128 18.31 -12.22 -19.37
N ARG A 129 17.25 -11.45 -19.07
CA ARG A 129 16.91 -10.20 -19.76
C ARG A 129 17.61 -8.97 -19.17
N GLY A 130 18.26 -9.10 -18.02
CA GLY A 130 18.78 -7.97 -17.26
C GLY A 130 17.70 -7.09 -16.62
N TRP A 131 16.48 -7.60 -16.49
CA TRP A 131 15.37 -6.91 -15.83
C TRP A 131 15.41 -7.09 -14.30
N HIS A 132 14.54 -6.35 -13.63
CA HIS A 132 14.30 -6.47 -12.20
C HIS A 132 12.87 -6.97 -11.96
N GLY A 133 12.69 -7.76 -10.91
CA GLY A 133 11.40 -8.29 -10.49
C GLY A 133 11.38 -8.64 -9.01
N THR A 134 10.45 -8.08 -8.24
CA THR A 134 10.36 -8.31 -6.79
C THR A 134 9.00 -7.88 -6.23
N TYR A 135 8.75 -8.21 -4.95
CA TYR A 135 7.61 -7.77 -4.16
C TYR A 135 8.02 -6.62 -3.23
N GLY A 136 7.11 -5.69 -2.94
CA GLY A 136 7.31 -4.64 -1.92
C GLY A 136 7.65 -3.22 -2.41
N PRO A 137 8.24 -2.95 -3.60
CA PRO A 137 8.36 -1.59 -4.09
C PRO A 137 7.00 -0.91 -4.28
N TYR A 138 6.95 0.38 -3.99
CA TYR A 138 5.86 1.23 -4.43
C TYR A 138 6.04 1.62 -5.91
N VAL A 139 4.91 1.71 -6.59
CA VAL A 139 4.77 2.25 -7.95
C VAL A 139 3.95 3.54 -7.86
N CYS A 140 4.55 4.64 -8.31
CA CYS A 140 3.89 5.91 -8.52
C CYS A 140 3.24 5.91 -9.91
N ILE A 141 1.92 6.00 -9.95
CA ILE A 141 1.15 6.02 -11.18
C ILE A 141 1.36 7.36 -11.91
N ASP A 142 1.86 7.28 -13.15
CA ASP A 142 2.07 8.44 -13.99
C ASP A 142 0.76 9.15 -14.31
N GLY A 143 0.75 10.47 -14.09
CA GLY A 143 -0.47 11.28 -14.13
C GLY A 143 -0.95 11.59 -12.72
N PRO A 144 -1.86 10.78 -12.13
CA PRO A 144 -2.53 11.10 -10.86
C PRO A 144 -1.61 11.07 -9.64
N ARG A 145 -0.41 10.47 -9.74
CA ARG A 145 0.57 10.33 -8.64
C ARG A 145 0.08 9.47 -7.46
N ASP A 146 -0.87 8.59 -7.75
CA ASP A 146 -1.30 7.53 -6.87
C ASP A 146 -0.11 6.60 -6.54
N ALA A 147 0.17 6.37 -5.26
CA ALA A 147 1.15 5.38 -4.80
C ALA A 147 0.46 4.04 -4.55
N VAL A 148 0.82 3.02 -5.31
CA VAL A 148 0.32 1.66 -5.11
C VAL A 148 1.49 0.72 -4.83
N GLN A 149 1.24 -0.32 -4.05
CA GLN A 149 2.23 -1.33 -3.72
C GLN A 149 1.73 -2.68 -4.22
N PRO A 150 2.02 -3.03 -5.49
CA PRO A 150 1.65 -4.31 -6.03
C PRO A 150 2.33 -5.46 -5.27
N ASP A 151 1.71 -6.64 -5.32
CA ASP A 151 2.27 -7.84 -4.70
C ASP A 151 3.50 -8.35 -5.46
N TYR A 152 3.58 -8.06 -6.76
CA TYR A 152 4.78 -8.27 -7.55
C TYR A 152 4.90 -7.22 -8.65
N VAL A 153 6.12 -6.77 -8.93
CA VAL A 153 6.39 -5.80 -10.00
C VAL A 153 7.64 -6.18 -10.77
N MET A 154 7.60 -6.02 -12.09
CA MET A 154 8.73 -6.18 -13.01
C MET A 154 8.99 -4.91 -13.81
N TRP A 155 10.27 -4.56 -13.99
CA TRP A 155 10.66 -3.34 -14.72
C TRP A 155 12.04 -3.49 -15.38
N GLU A 156 12.30 -2.64 -16.37
CA GLU A 156 13.60 -2.58 -17.05
C GLU A 156 14.64 -1.73 -16.28
N PRO A 157 15.94 -1.98 -16.48
CA PRO A 157 16.98 -1.06 -16.01
C PRO A 157 16.71 0.37 -16.46
N GLY A 158 16.96 1.33 -15.56
CA GLY A 158 16.74 2.74 -15.86
C GLY A 158 15.28 3.19 -15.73
N CYS A 159 14.38 2.34 -15.23
CA CYS A 159 13.06 2.78 -14.79
C CYS A 159 13.18 4.01 -13.89
N ARG A 160 12.51 5.09 -14.29
CA ARG A 160 12.56 6.37 -13.58
C ARG A 160 11.85 6.23 -12.23
N ARG A 161 12.21 7.09 -11.28
CA ARG A 161 11.64 7.08 -9.94
C ARG A 161 10.90 8.38 -9.61
N TRP A 162 9.93 8.29 -8.73
CA TRP A 162 9.35 9.40 -7.97
C TRP A 162 9.78 9.24 -6.51
N GLY A 163 10.83 9.96 -6.10
CA GLY A 163 11.47 9.68 -4.82
C GLY A 163 11.96 8.23 -4.77
N ASP A 164 11.38 7.45 -3.86
CA ASP A 164 11.68 6.02 -3.72
C ASP A 164 10.75 5.06 -4.48
N GLU A 165 9.75 5.59 -5.17
CA GLU A 165 8.76 4.81 -5.92
C GLU A 165 9.20 4.64 -7.37
N LEU A 166 8.88 3.50 -8.00
CA LEU A 166 9.04 3.31 -9.45
C LEU A 166 7.97 4.13 -10.18
N LEU A 167 8.30 4.81 -11.28
CA LEU A 167 7.28 5.40 -12.14
C LEU A 167 6.63 4.32 -13.01
N SER A 168 5.30 4.29 -13.05
CA SER A 168 4.54 3.23 -13.74
C SER A 168 4.85 3.11 -15.23
N SER A 169 5.24 4.19 -15.90
CA SER A 169 5.64 4.17 -17.32
C SER A 169 6.88 3.33 -17.63
N GLY A 170 7.72 3.00 -16.63
CA GLY A 170 8.86 2.10 -16.78
C GLY A 170 8.61 0.67 -16.30
N VAL A 171 7.38 0.36 -15.89
CA VAL A 171 6.99 -0.95 -15.36
C VAL A 171 6.47 -1.84 -16.48
N LEU A 172 7.03 -3.05 -16.60
CA LEU A 172 6.64 -4.07 -17.57
C LEU A 172 5.37 -4.79 -17.14
N MET A 173 5.28 -5.14 -15.86
CA MET A 173 4.12 -5.84 -15.31
C MET A 173 3.95 -5.55 -13.83
N THR A 174 2.71 -5.42 -13.41
CA THR A 174 2.30 -5.55 -12.01
C THR A 174 1.47 -6.82 -11.85
N ALA A 175 1.57 -7.46 -10.68
CA ALA A 175 0.70 -8.56 -10.30
C ALA A 175 0.07 -8.33 -8.93
N GLU A 176 -1.17 -8.77 -8.78
CA GLU A 176 -1.94 -8.69 -7.53
C GLU A 176 -2.52 -10.08 -7.21
N VAL A 177 -2.46 -10.46 -5.94
CA VAL A 177 -3.03 -11.69 -5.41
C VAL A 177 -4.31 -11.33 -4.67
N ILE A 178 -5.45 -11.72 -5.22
CA ILE A 178 -6.74 -11.34 -4.64
C ILE A 178 -6.92 -11.98 -3.27
N SER A 179 -7.27 -11.13 -2.30
CA SER A 179 -7.69 -11.50 -0.95
C SER A 179 -9.17 -11.15 -0.73
N PRO A 180 -9.84 -11.70 0.30
CA PRO A 180 -11.22 -11.34 0.62
C PRO A 180 -11.44 -9.83 0.82
N SER A 181 -10.41 -9.11 1.27
CA SER A 181 -10.44 -7.66 1.49
C SER A 181 -10.13 -6.81 0.25
N SER A 182 -9.56 -7.39 -0.80
CA SER A 182 -9.06 -6.64 -1.97
C SER A 182 -9.82 -6.90 -3.28
N VAL A 183 -10.83 -7.78 -3.25
CA VAL A 183 -11.61 -8.22 -4.42
C VAL A 183 -12.01 -7.11 -5.37
N ARG A 184 -12.70 -6.06 -4.89
CA ARG A 184 -13.16 -4.96 -5.75
C ARG A 184 -11.97 -4.12 -6.22
N THR A 185 -11.05 -3.82 -5.31
CA THR A 185 -9.88 -2.99 -5.56
C THR A 185 -9.04 -3.56 -6.69
N ASP A 186 -8.71 -4.85 -6.64
CA ASP A 186 -7.80 -5.46 -7.61
C ASP A 186 -8.51 -5.79 -8.94
N ARG A 187 -9.76 -6.26 -8.89
CA ARG A 187 -10.51 -6.61 -10.12
C ARG A 187 -10.94 -5.40 -10.95
N ALA A 188 -11.04 -4.21 -10.35
CA ALA A 188 -11.63 -3.05 -11.02
C ALA A 188 -10.83 -1.75 -10.87
N ASP A 189 -10.47 -1.37 -9.65
CA ASP A 189 -9.90 -0.04 -9.41
C ASP A 189 -8.43 0.01 -9.84
N LYS A 190 -7.62 -0.96 -9.40
CA LYS A 190 -6.22 -1.11 -9.80
C LYS A 190 -6.07 -1.45 -11.29
N LEU A 191 -6.97 -2.29 -11.85
CA LEU A 191 -7.00 -2.55 -13.30
C LEU A 191 -7.05 -1.25 -14.12
N ARG A 192 -7.99 -0.34 -13.78
CA ARG A 192 -8.12 0.96 -14.45
C ARG A 192 -6.92 1.85 -14.18
N LEU A 193 -6.42 1.84 -12.95
CA LEU A 193 -5.31 2.68 -12.53
C LEU A 193 -3.99 2.31 -13.21
N TYR A 194 -3.67 1.02 -13.30
CA TYR A 194 -2.49 0.52 -14.01
C TYR A 194 -2.57 0.78 -15.52
N ALA A 195 -3.75 0.63 -16.11
CA ALA A 195 -3.96 0.97 -17.51
C ALA A 195 -3.75 2.49 -17.76
N LEU A 196 -4.29 3.35 -16.89
CA LEU A 196 -4.06 4.80 -16.93
C LEU A 196 -2.56 5.14 -16.77
N GLY A 197 -1.87 4.46 -15.86
CA GLY A 197 -0.43 4.57 -15.60
C GLY A 197 0.48 3.96 -16.67
N ARG A 198 -0.11 3.38 -17.73
CA ARG A 198 0.58 2.74 -18.84
C ARG A 198 1.47 1.55 -18.48
N VAL A 199 1.12 0.80 -17.44
CA VAL A 199 1.78 -0.48 -17.14
C VAL A 199 1.44 -1.48 -18.24
N ALA A 200 2.44 -2.11 -18.85
CA ALA A 200 2.22 -2.89 -20.08
C ALA A 200 1.35 -4.13 -19.85
N LEU A 201 1.55 -4.85 -18.75
CA LEU A 201 0.76 -6.02 -18.36
C LEU A 201 0.25 -5.91 -16.93
N TYR A 202 -0.97 -6.38 -16.71
CA TYR A 202 -1.53 -6.52 -15.37
C TYR A 202 -1.97 -7.96 -15.14
N LEU A 203 -1.32 -8.64 -14.19
CA LEU A 203 -1.57 -10.04 -13.84
C LEU A 203 -2.40 -10.12 -12.56
N LEU A 204 -3.49 -10.86 -12.61
CA LEU A 204 -4.41 -11.04 -11.50
C LEU A 204 -4.48 -12.51 -11.12
N ILE A 205 -4.08 -12.84 -9.89
CA ILE A 205 -4.12 -14.20 -9.35
C ILE A 205 -5.29 -14.26 -8.37
N ASP A 206 -6.28 -15.10 -8.66
CA ASP A 206 -7.53 -15.17 -7.90
C ASP A 206 -7.71 -16.55 -7.26
N PRO A 207 -7.19 -16.76 -6.03
CA PRO A 207 -7.31 -18.03 -5.33
C PRO A 207 -8.64 -18.21 -4.58
N ILE A 208 -9.47 -17.17 -4.44
CA ILE A 208 -10.60 -17.17 -3.49
C ILE A 208 -11.97 -17.47 -4.12
N THR A 209 -12.05 -17.53 -5.45
CA THR A 209 -13.31 -17.88 -6.14
C THR A 209 -13.59 -19.38 -6.08
N GLU A 210 -14.84 -19.77 -6.34
CA GLU A 210 -15.21 -21.19 -6.48
C GLU A 210 -14.40 -21.92 -7.55
N SER A 211 -13.82 -21.18 -8.50
CA SER A 211 -12.95 -21.69 -9.55
C SER A 211 -11.70 -20.82 -9.66
N PRO A 212 -10.65 -21.10 -8.85
CA PRO A 212 -9.42 -20.32 -8.84
C PRO A 212 -8.84 -20.12 -10.24
N SER A 213 -8.41 -18.90 -10.53
CA SER A 213 -7.99 -18.53 -11.89
C SER A 213 -6.84 -17.54 -11.89
N VAL A 214 -6.15 -17.47 -13.03
CA VAL A 214 -5.12 -16.48 -13.30
C VAL A 214 -5.49 -15.75 -14.58
N THR A 215 -5.48 -14.41 -14.53
CA THR A 215 -5.87 -13.55 -15.64
C THR A 215 -4.75 -12.57 -15.96
N VAL A 216 -4.37 -12.45 -17.23
CA VAL A 216 -3.50 -11.38 -17.72
C VAL A 216 -4.29 -10.40 -18.57
N HIS A 217 -4.18 -9.13 -18.23
CA HIS A 217 -4.66 -8.00 -19.02
C HIS A 217 -3.49 -7.40 -19.80
N SER A 218 -3.68 -7.19 -21.10
CA SER A 218 -2.62 -6.79 -22.04
C SER A 218 -3.20 -5.99 -23.21
N ASP A 219 -2.35 -5.69 -24.21
CA ASP A 219 -2.70 -4.85 -25.37
C ASP A 219 -3.26 -3.49 -24.92
N LEU A 220 -2.38 -2.72 -24.26
CA LEU A 220 -2.73 -1.42 -23.70
C LEU A 220 -2.90 -0.38 -24.82
N GLU A 221 -4.11 0.18 -24.93
CA GLU A 221 -4.41 1.31 -25.81
C GLU A 221 -5.34 2.31 -25.11
N ASP A 222 -5.08 3.62 -25.28
CA ASP A 222 -5.90 4.71 -24.72
C ASP A 222 -6.26 4.57 -23.23
N GLY A 223 -5.29 4.09 -22.44
CA GLY A 223 -5.44 3.90 -20.99
C GLY A 223 -6.35 2.72 -20.60
N ARG A 224 -6.51 1.72 -21.49
CA ARG A 224 -7.29 0.50 -21.26
C ARG A 224 -6.57 -0.72 -21.82
N TYR A 225 -6.69 -1.85 -21.13
CA TYR A 225 -6.32 -3.15 -21.69
C TYR A 225 -7.42 -3.65 -22.63
N ARG A 226 -7.06 -4.06 -23.84
CA ARG A 226 -8.01 -4.59 -24.83
C ARG A 226 -8.03 -6.11 -24.89
N ALA A 227 -6.96 -6.76 -24.46
CA ALA A 227 -6.85 -8.21 -24.43
C ALA A 227 -6.91 -8.70 -22.98
N ILE A 228 -7.68 -9.76 -22.78
CA ILE A 228 -7.82 -10.47 -21.50
C ILE A 228 -7.68 -11.96 -21.81
N SER A 229 -6.76 -12.62 -21.13
CA SER A 229 -6.62 -14.08 -21.15
C SER A 229 -6.74 -14.61 -19.74
N THR A 230 -7.65 -15.55 -19.53
CA THR A 230 -7.91 -16.18 -18.23
C THR A 230 -7.80 -17.68 -18.38
N VAL A 231 -7.10 -18.32 -17.45
CA VAL A 231 -7.03 -19.77 -17.34
C VAL A 231 -7.39 -20.21 -15.93
N PRO A 232 -7.99 -21.41 -15.76
CA PRO A 232 -8.04 -22.03 -14.45
C PRO A 232 -6.63 -22.22 -13.89
N MET A 233 -6.47 -22.03 -12.58
CA MET A 233 -5.20 -22.30 -11.89
C MET A 233 -4.80 -23.77 -12.10
N GLY A 234 -3.51 -24.02 -12.38
CA GLY A 234 -3.01 -25.33 -12.82
C GLY A 234 -2.95 -25.53 -14.34
N LYS A 235 -3.30 -24.50 -15.14
CA LYS A 235 -3.10 -24.49 -16.59
C LYS A 235 -2.06 -23.45 -16.99
N PRO A 236 -1.24 -23.69 -18.03
CA PRO A 236 -0.28 -22.70 -18.49
C PRO A 236 -1.00 -21.43 -18.96
N LEU A 237 -0.49 -20.27 -18.57
CA LEU A 237 -0.94 -18.95 -19.04
C LEU A 237 0.20 -18.28 -19.79
N TYR A 238 -0.02 -17.92 -21.05
CA TYR A 238 0.95 -17.12 -21.80
C TYR A 238 0.87 -15.64 -21.42
N LEU A 239 1.98 -15.10 -20.90
CA LEU A 239 2.22 -13.67 -20.71
C LEU A 239 2.76 -13.11 -22.04
N PRO A 240 2.00 -12.23 -22.73
CA PRO A 240 2.43 -11.72 -24.03
C PRO A 240 3.58 -10.72 -23.90
N SER A 241 4.04 -10.18 -25.03
CA SER A 241 4.97 -9.05 -25.09
C SER A 241 4.53 -7.92 -24.13
N PRO A 242 5.46 -7.30 -23.38
CA PRO A 242 6.92 -7.40 -23.55
C PRO A 242 7.59 -8.58 -22.82
N ILE A 243 6.84 -9.40 -22.08
CA ILE A 243 7.43 -10.49 -21.28
C ILE A 243 7.69 -11.74 -22.12
N ASP A 244 6.73 -12.14 -22.97
CA ASP A 244 6.79 -13.32 -23.84
C ASP A 244 7.19 -14.60 -23.09
N PHE A 245 6.39 -15.00 -22.11
CA PHE A 245 6.68 -16.12 -21.19
C PHE A 245 5.45 -16.98 -20.92
N GLU A 246 5.61 -18.30 -20.94
CA GLU A 246 4.56 -19.22 -20.50
C GLU A 246 4.68 -19.48 -19.00
N LEU A 247 3.71 -18.96 -18.23
CA LEU A 247 3.62 -19.12 -16.78
C LEU A 247 2.87 -20.40 -16.43
N ASP A 248 3.55 -21.34 -15.77
CA ASP A 248 2.90 -22.48 -15.13
C ASP A 248 2.14 -22.01 -13.89
N THR A 249 0.80 -21.98 -13.97
CA THR A 249 -0.04 -21.50 -12.86
C THR A 249 -0.30 -22.57 -11.80
N SER A 250 0.21 -23.80 -11.95
CA SER A 250 0.09 -24.82 -10.90
C SER A 250 0.87 -24.46 -9.64
N ILE A 251 1.87 -23.58 -9.75
CA ILE A 251 2.67 -23.06 -8.64
C ILE A 251 1.84 -22.29 -7.61
N PHE A 252 0.63 -21.83 -7.97
CA PHE A 252 -0.25 -21.08 -7.05
C PHE A 252 -1.24 -21.97 -6.28
N MET A 253 -1.24 -23.28 -6.54
CA MET A 253 -2.09 -24.25 -5.84
C MET A 253 -1.44 -24.66 -4.50
N VAL A 254 -1.28 -23.68 -3.60
CA VAL A 254 -0.69 -23.83 -2.26
C VAL A 254 -1.72 -24.14 -1.19
#